data_AF-A0A3N2MC50-F1
#
_entry.id   AF-A0A3N2MC50-F1
#
_cell.length_a   1.000
_cell.length_b   1.000
_cell.length_c   1.000
_cell.angle_alpha   90.00
_cell.angle_beta   90.00
_cell.angle_gamma   90.00
#
_symmetry.space_group_name_H-M   'P 1'
#
loop_
_entity.id
_entity.type
_entity.pdbx_description
1 polymer ?
#
loop_
_entity_poly.entity_id
_entity_poly.type
_entity_poly.pdbx_seq_one_letter_code
_entity_poly.pdbx_strand_id
1 'polypeptide(L)'
;MPVYRRHRADRMPLTRTMPGYEAHECRHVLTKITPMILDILKDALLAAIAAIGFGAISRIPRRAYLLCGIIAAIGHSSRFLLMQPEAALHILPATALAALIIGSLAVFVSPWAKTPAEAYLFPALLPMIPGIYAYKSFGGAVMCIMGTSQESFNYYFYQFAQNGFITLSIILAMVICATIPIFIFKNRAFTATR
;
A
#
# COMPACT_ATOMS: atom_id res chain seq x y z
N MET A 1 -27.82 47.59 39.32
CA MET A 1 -28.64 48.48 38.45
C MET A 1 -27.73 49.58 37.92
N PRO A 2 -27.79 50.04 36.65
CA PRO A 2 -28.79 49.73 35.61
C PRO A 2 -28.24 49.54 34.16
N VAL A 3 -29.21 49.23 33.28
CA VAL A 3 -29.31 49.42 31.80
C VAL A 3 -28.63 48.48 30.81
N TYR A 4 -29.51 47.65 30.26
CA TYR A 4 -29.54 46.80 29.07
C TYR A 4 -29.46 47.60 27.75
N ARG A 5 -28.65 47.17 26.77
CA ARG A 5 -28.74 47.64 25.36
C ARG A 5 -28.77 46.45 24.40
N ARG A 6 -29.95 46.18 23.84
CA ARG A 6 -30.17 45.28 22.69
C ARG A 6 -29.45 45.83 21.46
N HIS A 7 -28.65 45.01 20.78
CA HIS A 7 -28.32 45.23 19.38
C HIS A 7 -28.51 43.95 18.56
N ARG A 8 -29.52 44.05 17.69
CA ARG A 8 -29.80 43.35 16.42
C ARG A 8 -29.18 41.97 16.21
N ALA A 9 -30.08 40.98 16.11
CA ALA A 9 -29.92 39.84 15.25
C ALA A 9 -29.68 40.32 13.80
N ASP A 10 -28.44 40.32 13.35
CA ASP A 10 -28.15 40.30 11.92
C ASP A 10 -28.46 38.90 11.41
N ARG A 11 -29.50 38.84 10.58
CA ARG A 11 -29.87 37.67 9.79
C ARG A 11 -28.66 37.27 8.95
N MET A 12 -28.05 36.13 9.28
CA MET A 12 -27.20 35.40 8.36
C MET A 12 -28.04 35.05 7.12
N PRO A 13 -27.67 35.47 5.90
CA PRO A 13 -28.36 35.02 4.70
C PRO A 13 -27.93 33.58 4.44
N LEU A 14 -28.79 32.64 4.80
CA LEU A 14 -28.78 31.30 4.23
C LEU A 14 -28.97 31.41 2.71
N THR A 15 -28.13 30.68 1.97
CA THR A 15 -28.29 30.29 0.56
C THR A 15 -28.29 31.40 -0.49
N ARG A 16 -27.09 31.93 -0.78
CA ARG A 16 -26.68 32.21 -2.18
C ARG A 16 -25.51 31.29 -2.49
N THR A 17 -25.77 30.11 -3.06
CA THR A 17 -24.71 29.34 -3.73
C THR A 17 -24.24 30.17 -4.92
N MET A 18 -23.06 30.76 -4.80
CA MET A 18 -22.43 31.49 -5.90
C MET A 18 -21.93 30.44 -6.89
N PRO A 19 -22.46 30.38 -8.14
CA PRO A 19 -22.09 29.35 -9.12
C PRO A 19 -20.58 29.31 -9.44
N GLY A 20 -19.85 30.40 -9.16
CA GLY A 20 -18.39 30.43 -9.26
C GLY A 20 -17.65 29.61 -8.20
N TYR A 21 -18.13 29.56 -6.95
CA TYR A 21 -17.47 28.81 -5.87
C TYR A 21 -17.52 27.30 -6.15
N GLU A 22 -18.69 26.77 -6.53
CA GLU A 22 -18.83 25.35 -6.90
C GLU A 22 -18.02 25.00 -8.15
N ALA A 23 -17.92 25.89 -9.13
CA ALA A 23 -17.09 25.68 -10.32
C ALA A 23 -15.59 25.68 -9.98
N HIS A 24 -15.13 26.53 -9.06
CA HIS A 24 -13.75 26.54 -8.59
C HIS A 24 -13.42 25.30 -7.73
N GLU A 25 -14.34 24.89 -6.86
CA GLU A 25 -14.19 23.68 -6.04
C GLU A 25 -14.19 22.42 -6.91
N CYS A 26 -15.14 22.30 -7.85
CA CYS A 26 -15.21 21.18 -8.79
C CYS A 26 -13.97 21.15 -9.70
N ARG A 27 -13.47 22.31 -10.17
CA ARG A 27 -12.22 22.39 -10.94
C ARG A 27 -11.01 21.97 -10.12
N HIS A 28 -10.92 22.38 -8.86
CA HIS A 28 -9.81 22.04 -7.97
C HIS A 28 -9.80 20.55 -7.60
N VAL A 29 -10.98 19.96 -7.43
CA VAL A 29 -11.19 18.52 -7.22
C VAL A 29 -10.82 17.74 -8.48
N LEU A 30 -11.33 18.13 -9.65
CA LEU A 30 -11.02 17.48 -10.94
C LEU A 30 -9.52 17.52 -11.28
N THR A 31 -8.82 18.63 -10.97
CA THR A 31 -7.36 18.75 -11.17
C THR A 31 -6.54 17.87 -10.24
N LYS A 32 -7.06 17.45 -9.08
CA LYS A 32 -6.39 16.49 -8.19
C LYS A 32 -6.70 15.04 -8.56
N ILE A 33 -7.94 14.76 -8.97
CA ILE A 33 -8.40 13.40 -9.26
C ILE A 33 -7.72 12.81 -10.50
N THR A 34 -7.58 13.59 -11.58
CA THR A 34 -6.96 13.12 -12.83
C THR A 34 -5.52 12.61 -12.67
N PRO A 35 -4.59 13.35 -12.02
CA PRO A 35 -3.24 12.83 -11.79
C PRO A 35 -3.23 11.65 -10.83
N MET A 36 -4.08 11.66 -9.80
CA MET A 36 -4.17 10.55 -8.84
C MET A 36 -4.57 9.22 -9.50
N ILE A 37 -5.60 9.23 -10.37
CA ILE A 37 -6.01 8.03 -11.10
C ILE A 37 -4.88 7.53 -12.00
N LEU A 38 -4.16 8.44 -12.66
CA LEU A 38 -3.05 8.09 -13.53
C LEU A 38 -1.89 7.46 -12.74
N ASP A 39 -1.58 7.99 -11.56
CA ASP A 39 -0.53 7.46 -10.69
C ASP A 39 -0.88 6.05 -10.18
N ILE A 40 -2.13 5.84 -9.75
CA ILE A 40 -2.62 4.50 -9.36
C ILE A 40 -2.50 3.53 -10.53
N LEU A 41 -2.91 3.92 -11.74
CA LEU A 41 -2.87 3.02 -12.89
C LEU A 41 -1.44 2.66 -13.29
N LYS A 42 -0.52 3.63 -13.25
CA LYS A 42 0.91 3.40 -13.52
C LYS A 42 1.52 2.47 -12.48
N ASP A 43 1.28 2.75 -11.20
CA ASP A 43 1.80 1.97 -10.09
C ASP A 43 1.26 0.53 -10.10
N ALA A 44 -0.04 0.37 -10.37
CA ALA A 44 -0.69 -0.93 -10.56
C ALA A 44 -0.08 -1.72 -11.73
N LEU A 45 0.17 -1.06 -12.87
CA LEU A 45 0.78 -1.68 -14.04
C LEU A 45 2.21 -2.13 -13.77
N LEU A 46 3.02 -1.28 -13.12
CA LEU A 46 4.39 -1.62 -12.75
C LEU A 46 4.44 -2.78 -11.74
N ALA A 47 3.53 -2.78 -10.75
CA ALA A 47 3.39 -3.89 -9.81
C ALA A 47 3.01 -5.20 -10.51
N ALA A 48 2.08 -5.15 -11.48
CA ALA A 48 1.70 -6.31 -12.28
C ALA A 48 2.88 -6.85 -13.11
N ILE A 49 3.64 -5.97 -13.77
CA ILE A 49 4.83 -6.35 -14.54
C ILE A 49 5.88 -7.00 -13.63
N ALA A 50 6.15 -6.43 -12.46
CA ALA A 50 7.09 -6.98 -11.49
C ALA A 50 6.66 -8.37 -11.01
N ALA A 51 5.38 -8.55 -10.69
CA ALA A 51 4.83 -9.84 -10.27
C ALA A 51 4.88 -10.89 -11.39
N ILE A 52 4.54 -10.53 -12.63
CA ILE A 52 4.64 -11.42 -13.81
C ILE A 52 6.09 -11.83 -14.05
N GLY A 53 7.03 -10.87 -13.97
CA GLY A 53 8.46 -11.14 -14.12
C GLY A 53 8.99 -12.12 -13.07
N PHE A 54 8.60 -11.93 -11.80
CA PHE A 54 8.93 -12.88 -10.75
C PHE A 54 8.28 -14.24 -10.95
N GLY A 55 7.00 -14.26 -11.34
CA GLY A 55 6.29 -15.49 -11.71
C GLY A 55 6.99 -16.26 -12.84
N ALA A 56 7.60 -15.55 -13.79
CA ALA A 56 8.38 -16.14 -14.89
C ALA A 56 9.64 -16.84 -14.39
N ILE A 57 10.37 -16.18 -13.47
CA ILE A 57 11.55 -16.75 -12.82
C ILE A 57 11.16 -17.97 -11.98
N SER A 58 10.04 -17.90 -11.26
CA SER A 58 9.50 -18.99 -10.44
C SER A 58 8.78 -20.08 -11.23
N ARG A 59 8.70 -19.98 -12.56
CA ARG A 59 8.06 -20.95 -13.47
C ARG A 59 6.62 -21.30 -13.09
N ILE A 60 5.79 -20.31 -12.75
CA ILE A 60 4.36 -20.56 -12.50
C ILE A 60 3.65 -21.03 -13.79
N PRO A 61 2.53 -21.77 -13.70
CA PRO A 61 1.78 -22.23 -14.88
C PRO A 61 1.34 -21.06 -15.78
N ARG A 62 1.31 -21.26 -17.11
CA ARG A 62 0.98 -20.19 -18.08
C ARG A 62 -0.35 -19.48 -17.83
N ARG A 63 -1.35 -20.20 -17.33
CA ARG A 63 -2.67 -19.65 -16.96
C ARG A 63 -2.64 -18.73 -15.72
N ALA A 64 -1.59 -18.81 -14.90
CA ALA A 64 -1.50 -18.10 -13.64
C ALA A 64 -0.93 -16.67 -13.78
N TYR A 65 -0.19 -16.37 -14.85
CA TYR A 65 0.48 -15.07 -15.03
C TYR A 65 -0.47 -13.88 -15.00
N LEU A 66 -1.58 -13.95 -15.76
CA LEU A 66 -2.53 -12.85 -15.83
C LEU A 66 -3.19 -12.59 -14.47
N LEU A 67 -3.66 -13.65 -13.81
CA LEU A 67 -4.27 -13.57 -12.49
C LEU A 67 -3.28 -13.07 -11.44
N CYS A 68 -2.03 -13.52 -11.51
CA CYS A 68 -0.95 -13.06 -10.65
C CYS A 68 -0.71 -11.54 -10.79
N GLY A 69 -0.63 -11.04 -12.03
CA GLY A 69 -0.50 -9.61 -12.30
C GLY A 69 -1.69 -8.80 -11.78
N ILE A 70 -2.93 -9.29 -11.98
CA ILE A 70 -4.14 -8.64 -11.47
C ILE A 70 -4.15 -8.58 -9.93
N ILE A 71 -3.79 -9.68 -9.26
CA ILE A 71 -3.73 -9.73 -7.79
C ILE A 71 -2.69 -8.72 -7.27
N ALA A 72 -1.52 -8.65 -7.91
CA ALA A 72 -0.47 -7.69 -7.57
C ALA A 72 -0.94 -6.24 -7.75
N ALA A 73 -1.59 -5.94 -8.88
CA ALA A 73 -2.15 -4.63 -9.17
C ALA A 73 -3.18 -4.21 -8.10
N ILE A 74 -4.11 -5.10 -7.73
CA ILE A 74 -5.13 -4.81 -6.72
C ILE A 74 -4.49 -4.59 -5.35
N GLY A 75 -3.58 -5.46 -4.93
CA GLY A 75 -2.90 -5.34 -3.63
C GLY A 75 -2.06 -4.08 -3.51
N HIS A 76 -1.24 -3.78 -4.52
CA HIS A 76 -0.39 -2.59 -4.50
C HIS A 76 -1.22 -1.30 -4.55
N SER A 77 -2.27 -1.26 -5.39
CA SER A 77 -3.21 -0.13 -5.43
C SER A 77 -3.93 0.06 -4.10
N SER A 78 -4.31 -1.02 -3.42
CA SER A 78 -4.94 -0.96 -2.10
C SER A 78 -4.02 -0.30 -1.08
N ARG A 79 -2.74 -0.68 -1.07
CA ARG A 79 -1.72 -0.04 -0.22
C ARG A 79 -1.56 1.45 -0.56
N PHE A 80 -1.48 1.79 -1.84
CA PHE A 80 -1.36 3.17 -2.30
C PHE A 80 -2.55 4.02 -1.83
N LEU A 81 -3.77 3.51 -1.96
CA LEU A 81 -5.00 4.17 -1.51
C LEU A 81 -5.03 4.37 0.02
N LEU A 82 -4.63 3.36 0.79
CA LEU A 82 -4.56 3.43 2.25
C LEU A 82 -3.51 4.44 2.75
N MET A 83 -2.49 4.73 1.94
CA MET A 83 -1.45 5.71 2.24
C MET A 83 -1.77 7.13 1.73
N GLN A 84 -2.93 7.34 1.09
CA GLN A 84 -3.33 8.68 0.65
C GLN A 84 -3.58 9.61 1.85
N PRO A 85 -3.46 10.94 1.65
CA PRO A 85 -3.59 11.92 2.73
C PRO A 85 -4.89 11.80 3.54
N GLU A 86 -5.98 11.32 2.93
CA GLU A 86 -7.30 11.20 3.56
C GLU A 86 -7.36 10.02 4.55
N ALA A 87 -6.69 8.92 4.23
CA ALA A 87 -6.61 7.74 5.11
C ALA A 87 -5.42 7.84 6.08
N ALA A 88 -4.34 8.51 5.66
CA ALA A 88 -3.13 8.79 6.43
C ALA A 88 -2.54 7.58 7.18
N LEU A 89 -2.75 6.36 6.67
CA LEU A 89 -2.21 5.18 7.31
C LEU A 89 -0.71 5.10 7.09
N HIS A 90 0.01 4.78 8.16
CA HIS A 90 1.43 4.47 8.06
C HIS A 90 1.64 3.26 7.12
N ILE A 91 2.82 3.21 6.48
CA ILE A 91 3.19 2.14 5.53
C ILE A 91 2.99 0.74 6.13
N LEU A 92 3.21 0.57 7.44
CA LEU A 92 3.07 -0.73 8.11
C LEU A 92 1.64 -1.29 8.06
N PRO A 93 0.61 -0.65 8.67
CA PRO A 93 -0.77 -1.13 8.60
C PRO A 93 -1.33 -1.15 7.18
N ALA A 94 -0.96 -0.19 6.32
CA ALA A 94 -1.38 -0.19 4.92
C ALA A 94 -0.88 -1.44 4.17
N THR A 95 0.39 -1.81 4.37
CA THR A 95 0.98 -3.00 3.75
C THR A 95 0.39 -4.28 4.33
N ALA A 96 0.12 -4.33 5.63
CA ALA A 96 -0.50 -5.48 6.29
C ALA A 96 -1.92 -5.76 5.73
N LEU A 97 -2.76 -4.72 5.60
CA LEU A 97 -4.11 -4.85 5.03
C LEU A 97 -4.06 -5.25 3.55
N ALA A 98 -3.19 -4.62 2.76
CA ALA A 98 -3.00 -5.00 1.36
C ALA A 98 -2.50 -6.45 1.19
N ALA A 99 -1.63 -6.92 2.09
CA ALA A 99 -1.17 -8.31 2.10
C ALA A 99 -2.31 -9.30 2.40
N LEU A 100 -3.21 -8.94 3.32
CA LEU A 100 -4.42 -9.72 3.59
C LEU A 100 -5.34 -9.80 2.37
N ILE A 101 -5.48 -8.71 1.61
CA ILE A 101 -6.22 -8.68 0.34
C ILE A 101 -5.58 -9.63 -0.68
N ILE A 102 -4.26 -9.54 -0.88
CA ILE A 102 -3.52 -10.43 -1.79
C ILE A 102 -3.70 -11.90 -1.38
N GLY A 103 -3.53 -12.22 -0.10
CA GLY A 103 -3.71 -13.57 0.44
C GLY A 103 -5.12 -14.11 0.20
N SER A 104 -6.12 -13.26 0.40
CA SER A 104 -7.52 -13.62 0.20
C SER A 104 -7.79 -13.91 -1.27
N LEU A 105 -7.38 -13.02 -2.17
CA LEU A 105 -7.54 -13.20 -3.61
C LEU A 105 -6.82 -14.46 -4.11
N ALA A 106 -5.58 -14.69 -3.66
CA ALA A 106 -4.82 -15.89 -4.02
C ALA A 106 -5.57 -17.18 -3.65
N VAL A 107 -6.19 -17.24 -2.48
CA VAL A 107 -6.95 -18.42 -2.01
C VAL A 107 -8.28 -18.59 -2.73
N PHE A 108 -8.99 -17.50 -3.06
CA PHE A 108 -10.26 -17.60 -3.79
C PHE A 108 -10.07 -17.93 -5.27
N VAL A 109 -8.96 -17.50 -5.87
CA VAL A 109 -8.64 -17.75 -7.28
C VAL A 109 -7.99 -19.12 -7.49
N SER A 110 -7.29 -19.68 -6.49
CA SER A 110 -6.55 -20.94 -6.61
C SER A 110 -7.36 -22.13 -7.13
N PRO A 111 -8.62 -22.38 -6.69
CA PRO A 111 -9.38 -23.54 -7.16
C PRO A 111 -9.82 -23.37 -8.61
N TRP A 112 -10.17 -22.14 -9.00
CA TRP A 112 -10.68 -21.83 -10.33
C TRP A 112 -9.59 -22.00 -11.39
N ALA A 113 -8.38 -21.54 -11.06
CA ALA A 113 -7.21 -21.68 -11.92
C ALA A 113 -6.45 -23.00 -11.69
N LYS A 114 -6.96 -23.93 -10.85
CA LYS A 114 -6.33 -25.22 -10.50
C LYS A 114 -4.81 -25.10 -10.23
N THR A 115 -4.42 -24.05 -9.53
CA THR A 115 -3.01 -23.72 -9.26
C THR A 115 -2.91 -23.35 -7.78
N PRO A 116 -1.91 -23.84 -7.03
CA PRO A 116 -1.80 -23.55 -5.59
C PRO A 116 -1.78 -22.04 -5.32
N ALA A 117 -2.36 -21.61 -4.20
CA ALA A 117 -2.50 -20.20 -3.84
C ALA A 117 -1.13 -19.50 -3.76
N GLU A 118 -0.11 -20.21 -3.28
CA GLU A 118 1.27 -19.77 -3.12
C GLU A 118 1.91 -19.32 -4.45
N ALA A 119 1.50 -19.92 -5.58
CA ALA A 119 1.98 -19.52 -6.91
C ALA A 119 1.53 -18.11 -7.31
N TYR A 120 0.44 -17.60 -6.70
CA TYR A 120 -0.01 -16.22 -6.85
C TYR A 120 0.56 -15.33 -5.76
N LEU A 121 0.61 -15.84 -4.53
CA LEU A 121 0.97 -15.11 -3.33
C LEU A 121 2.38 -14.51 -3.42
N PHE A 122 3.40 -15.34 -3.67
CA PHE A 122 4.79 -14.88 -3.61
C PHE A 122 5.12 -13.83 -4.69
N PRO A 123 4.76 -14.04 -5.97
CA PRO A 123 5.03 -13.01 -6.97
C PRO A 123 4.23 -11.73 -6.75
N ALA A 124 2.97 -11.82 -6.29
CA ALA A 124 2.14 -10.64 -6.07
C ALA A 124 2.59 -9.78 -4.87
N LEU A 125 3.23 -10.38 -3.87
CA LEU A 125 3.80 -9.65 -2.72
C LEU A 125 5.15 -8.99 -3.03
N LEU A 126 5.87 -9.44 -4.05
CA LEU A 126 7.19 -8.89 -4.40
C LEU A 126 7.21 -7.36 -4.55
N PRO A 127 6.31 -6.70 -5.30
CA PRO A 127 6.32 -5.24 -5.44
C PRO A 127 6.05 -4.50 -4.11
N MET A 128 5.53 -5.18 -3.09
CA MET A 128 5.25 -4.58 -1.77
C MET A 128 6.42 -4.70 -0.79
N ILE A 129 7.51 -5.39 -1.14
CA ILE A 129 8.70 -5.48 -0.29
C ILE A 129 9.30 -4.07 -0.11
N PRO A 130 9.56 -3.62 1.13
CA PRO A 130 10.07 -2.27 1.42
C PRO A 130 11.57 -2.12 1.10
N GLY A 131 11.96 -2.38 -0.14
CA GLY A 131 13.36 -2.46 -0.58
C GLY A 131 14.15 -1.16 -0.37
N ILE A 132 13.54 0.01 -0.53
CA ILE A 132 14.23 1.29 -0.29
C ILE A 132 14.58 1.49 1.19
N TYR A 133 13.74 1.01 2.11
CA TYR A 133 14.02 1.05 3.55
C TYR A 133 15.13 0.04 3.88
N ALA A 134 15.08 -1.16 3.30
CA ALA A 134 16.14 -2.15 3.45
C ALA A 134 17.49 -1.61 2.95
N TYR A 135 17.50 -0.98 1.77
CA TYR A 135 18.69 -0.37 1.18
C TYR A 135 19.26 0.75 2.07
N LYS A 136 18.40 1.66 2.55
CA LYS A 136 18.82 2.73 3.48
C LYS A 136 19.35 2.19 4.80
N SER A 137 18.75 1.12 5.32
CA SER A 137 19.21 0.47 6.55
C SER A 137 20.62 -0.08 6.35
N PHE A 138 20.83 -0.88 5.31
CA PHE A 138 22.15 -1.44 5.01
C PHE A 138 23.19 -0.35 4.71
N GLY A 139 22.83 0.66 3.93
CA GLY A 139 23.69 1.82 3.67
C GLY A 139 24.08 2.55 4.95
N GLY A 140 23.13 2.76 5.87
CA GLY A 140 23.41 3.33 7.20
C GLY A 140 24.40 2.47 8.00
N ALA A 141 24.23 1.13 7.99
CA ALA A 141 25.15 0.23 8.68
C ALA A 141 26.58 0.32 8.13
N VAL A 142 26.74 0.34 6.81
CA VAL A 142 28.07 0.50 6.17
C VAL A 142 28.68 1.84 6.55
N MET A 143 27.91 2.92 6.52
CA MET A 143 28.39 4.25 6.86
C MET A 143 28.72 4.41 8.35
N CYS A 144 28.10 3.65 9.25
CA CYS A 144 28.53 3.58 10.65
C CYS A 144 29.94 3.01 10.79
N ILE A 145 30.31 2.03 9.96
CA ILE A 145 31.64 1.40 9.98
C ILE A 145 32.69 2.31 9.37
N MET A 146 32.33 3.03 8.30
CA MET A 146 33.24 3.92 7.57
C MET A 146 33.34 5.33 8.17
N GLY A 147 32.42 5.69 9.07
CA GLY A 147 32.36 7.01 9.69
C GLY A 147 33.55 7.25 10.61
N THR A 148 34.14 8.45 10.51
CA THR A 148 35.30 8.85 11.31
C THR A 148 34.94 9.67 12.55
N SER A 149 33.68 10.12 12.67
CA SER A 149 33.21 10.95 13.77
C SER A 149 32.00 10.35 14.47
N GLN A 150 31.87 10.67 15.77
CA GLN A 150 30.72 10.24 16.58
C GLN A 150 29.39 10.80 16.05
N GLU A 151 29.39 12.02 15.52
CA GLU A 151 28.19 12.65 14.99
C GLU A 151 27.69 11.94 13.72
N SER A 152 28.61 11.62 12.81
CA SER A 152 28.30 10.82 11.62
C SER A 152 27.78 9.43 12.00
N PHE A 153 28.42 8.77 12.98
CA PHE A 153 27.95 7.48 13.49
C PHE A 153 26.51 7.56 14.01
N ASN A 154 26.19 8.56 14.85
CA ASN A 154 24.84 8.71 15.41
C ASN A 154 23.77 8.90 14.32
N TYR A 155 24.06 9.73 13.31
CA TYR A 155 23.14 9.96 12.19
C TYR A 155 22.89 8.69 11.36
N TYR A 156 23.96 7.99 10.97
CA TYR A 156 23.84 6.76 10.18
C TYR A 156 23.24 5.60 10.99
N PHE A 157 23.50 5.55 12.30
CA PHE A 157 22.90 4.57 13.19
C PHE A 157 21.40 4.79 13.32
N TYR A 158 20.94 6.04 13.40
CA TYR A 158 19.52 6.38 13.36
C TYR A 158 18.86 5.90 12.06
N GLN A 159 19.49 6.18 10.90
CA GLN A 159 18.98 5.68 9.61
C GLN A 159 18.97 4.15 9.55
N PHE A 160 20.03 3.49 10.00
CA PHE A 160 20.11 2.04 10.08
C PHE A 160 18.95 1.47 10.89
N ALA A 161 18.79 1.94 12.13
CA ALA A 161 17.83 1.42 13.08
C ALA A 161 16.39 1.69 12.62
N GLN A 162 16.04 2.93 12.28
CA GLN A 162 14.67 3.27 11.92
C GLN A 162 14.22 2.55 10.64
N ASN A 163 15.02 2.59 9.57
CA ASN A 163 14.67 1.90 8.33
C ASN A 163 14.70 0.38 8.51
N GLY A 164 15.60 -0.14 9.35
CA GLY A 164 15.69 -1.55 9.69
C GLY A 164 14.44 -2.05 10.41
N PHE A 165 13.99 -1.33 11.44
CA PHE A 165 12.74 -1.67 12.15
C PHE A 165 11.53 -1.58 11.22
N ILE A 166 11.40 -0.52 10.41
CA ILE A 166 10.32 -0.40 9.44
C ILE A 166 10.30 -1.60 8.48
N THR A 167 11.46 -1.95 7.92
CA THR A 167 11.60 -3.07 6.98
C THR A 167 11.19 -4.38 7.63
N LEU A 168 11.74 -4.68 8.81
CA LEU A 168 11.48 -5.92 9.54
C LEU A 168 9.99 -6.03 9.91
N SER A 169 9.41 -4.98 10.47
CA SER A 169 8.00 -4.96 10.85
C SER A 169 7.09 -5.15 9.64
N ILE A 170 7.37 -4.50 8.51
CA ILE A 170 6.58 -4.65 7.29
C ILE A 170 6.66 -6.08 6.76
N ILE A 171 7.86 -6.68 6.67
CA ILE A 171 8.00 -8.04 6.17
C ILE A 171 7.26 -9.04 7.07
N LEU A 172 7.41 -8.92 8.39
CA LEU A 172 6.71 -9.78 9.35
C LEU A 172 5.19 -9.63 9.24
N ALA A 173 4.68 -8.40 9.26
CA ALA A 173 3.25 -8.14 9.16
C ALA A 173 2.70 -8.62 7.81
N MET A 174 3.41 -8.39 6.72
CA MET A 174 3.04 -8.82 5.37
C MET A 174 2.91 -10.35 5.30
N VAL A 175 3.89 -11.10 5.80
CA VAL A 175 3.86 -12.58 5.80
C VAL A 175 2.71 -13.10 6.66
N ILE A 176 2.52 -12.55 7.87
CA ILE A 176 1.44 -12.96 8.76
C ILE A 176 0.09 -12.70 8.10
N CYS A 177 -0.16 -11.48 7.64
CA CYS A 177 -1.45 -11.11 7.05
C CYS A 177 -1.75 -11.83 5.74
N ALA A 178 -0.74 -12.05 4.89
CA ALA A 178 -0.92 -12.78 3.63
C ALA A 178 -1.23 -14.27 3.82
N THR A 179 -0.78 -14.87 4.92
CA THR A 179 -0.97 -16.31 5.19
C THR A 179 -2.26 -16.61 5.96
N ILE A 180 -2.84 -15.63 6.68
CA ILE A 180 -4.12 -15.79 7.39
C ILE A 180 -5.21 -16.44 6.52
N PRO A 181 -5.49 -15.98 5.27
CA PRO A 181 -6.53 -16.57 4.44
C PRO A 181 -6.24 -18.02 4.02
N ILE A 182 -4.96 -18.38 3.85
CA ILE A 182 -4.55 -19.74 3.48
C ILE A 182 -4.90 -20.72 4.60
N PHE A 183 -4.61 -20.33 5.85
CA PHE A 183 -4.91 -21.16 7.02
C PHE A 183 -6.40 -21.21 7.35
N ILE A 184 -7.12 -20.08 7.24
CA ILE A 184 -8.57 -20.03 7.50
C ILE A 184 -9.34 -20.87 6.47
N PHE A 185 -9.00 -20.74 5.18
CA PHE A 185 -9.73 -21.39 4.09
C PHE A 185 -8.95 -22.59 3.50
N LYS A 186 -8.36 -23.42 4.38
CA LYS A 186 -7.56 -24.60 4.00
C LYS A 186 -8.19 -25.47 2.90
N ASN A 187 -9.51 -25.68 2.97
CA ASN A 187 -10.22 -26.52 2.01
C ASN A 187 -10.11 -25.98 0.59
N ARG A 188 -10.16 -24.66 0.41
CA ARG A 188 -10.04 -23.99 -0.89
C ARG A 188 -8.58 -23.85 -1.32
N ALA A 189 -7.71 -23.45 -0.39
CA ALA A 189 -6.28 -23.27 -0.67
C ALA A 189 -5.63 -24.54 -1.26
N PHE A 190 -5.94 -25.72 -0.70
CA PHE A 190 -5.38 -27.01 -1.12
C PHE A 190 -6.26 -27.82 -2.07
N THR A 191 -7.38 -27.27 -2.57
CA THR A 191 -8.19 -27.99 -3.57
C THR A 191 -7.40 -28.21 -4.88
N ALA A 192 -6.55 -27.26 -5.26
CA ALA A 192 -5.79 -27.32 -6.50
C ALA A 192 -4.69 -28.40 -6.54
N THR A 193 -4.30 -28.94 -5.38
CA THR A 193 -3.26 -29.98 -5.24
C THR A 193 -3.82 -31.40 -5.12
N ARG A 194 -5.15 -31.56 -5.12
CA ARG A 194 -5.85 -32.85 -5.19
C ARG A 194 -6.28 -33.14 -6.63
#